data_AF-A0A381ZA99-F1
#
_entry.id   AF-A0A381ZA99-F1
#
_cell.length_a   1.000
_cell.length_b   1.000
_cell.length_c   1.000
_cell.angle_alpha   90.00
_cell.angle_beta   90.00
_cell.angle_gamma   90.00
#
_symmetry.space_group_name_H-M   'P 1'
#
loop_
_entity.id
_entity.type
_entity.pdbx_description
1 polymer ?
#
loop_
_entity_poly.entity_id
_entity_poly.type
_entity_poly.pdbx_seq_one_letter_code
_entity_poly.pdbx_strand_id
1 'polypeptide(L)'
;MLKDGFKHTVITIQTGDYWVEIDYAVGVPIVHVMAHKDYDIASYYQEQGYITVEREQEINKQFNFNLFRGNIFVANCVGLTKALLGLNSWAITPYQLYKRLMKQ
;
A
#
# COMPACT_ATOMS: atom_id res chain seq x y z
N MET A 1 9.24 -2.22 18.27
CA MET A 1 7.96 -2.85 18.63
C MET A 1 6.87 -2.29 17.73
N LEU A 2 6.06 -3.12 17.09
CA LEU A 2 4.93 -2.66 16.27
C LEU A 2 3.78 -2.22 17.19
N LYS A 3 2.97 -1.25 16.76
CA LYS A 3 1.74 -0.88 17.49
C LYS A 3 0.70 -1.98 17.30
N ASP A 4 -0.01 -2.35 18.35
CA ASP A 4 -1.11 -3.32 18.25
C ASP A 4 -2.12 -2.91 17.17
N GLY A 5 -2.56 -3.90 16.39
CA GLY A 5 -3.40 -3.72 15.19
C GLY A 5 -2.65 -3.28 13.93
N PHE A 6 -1.41 -2.80 14.01
CA PHE A 6 -0.65 -2.26 12.87
C PHE A 6 0.52 -3.19 12.49
N LYS A 7 0.18 -4.38 11.99
CA LYS A 7 1.14 -5.43 11.64
C LYS A 7 1.53 -5.46 10.16
N HIS A 8 0.63 -5.00 9.30
CA HIS A 8 0.76 -5.14 7.85
C HIS A 8 0.07 -4.00 7.10
N THR A 9 0.47 -3.75 5.85
CA THR A 9 -0.24 -2.88 4.93
C THR A 9 -0.41 -3.57 3.59
N VAL A 10 -1.59 -3.45 3.01
CA VAL A 10 -1.88 -3.85 1.63
C VAL A 10 -2.29 -2.61 0.86
N ILE A 11 -2.09 -2.62 -0.46
CA ILE A 11 -2.54 -1.53 -1.32
C ILE A 11 -3.45 -2.08 -2.40
N THR A 12 -4.59 -1.43 -2.59
CA THR A 12 -5.48 -1.65 -3.73
C THR A 12 -5.46 -0.47 -4.65
N ILE A 13 -5.40 -0.76 -5.94
CA ILE A 13 -5.27 0.22 -7.00
C ILE A 13 -6.39 -0.04 -8.00
N GLN A 14 -7.14 0.99 -8.33
CA GLN A 14 -8.06 0.93 -9.47
C GLN A 14 -7.26 1.13 -10.75
N THR A 15 -7.31 0.17 -11.66
CA THR A 15 -6.68 0.27 -12.97
C THR A 15 -7.62 -0.30 -14.04
N GLY A 16 -7.91 0.51 -15.05
CA GLY A 16 -9.01 0.22 -15.99
C GLY A 16 -10.33 0.04 -15.23
N ASP A 17 -11.01 -1.06 -15.50
CA ASP A 17 -12.30 -1.41 -14.91
C ASP A 17 -12.19 -2.34 -13.68
N TYR A 18 -11.00 -2.45 -13.07
CA TYR A 18 -10.77 -3.37 -11.97
C TYR A 18 -10.03 -2.76 -10.79
N TRP A 19 -10.36 -3.26 -9.61
CA TRP A 19 -9.53 -3.15 -8.41
C TRP A 19 -8.49 -4.27 -8.40
N VAL A 20 -7.23 -3.90 -8.19
CA VAL A 20 -6.09 -4.80 -8.10
C VAL A 20 -5.43 -4.63 -6.74
N GLU A 21 -5.33 -5.71 -5.98
CA GLU A 21 -4.58 -5.78 -4.72
C GLU A 21 -3.12 -6.13 -5.00
N ILE A 22 -2.22 -5.48 -4.27
CA ILE A 22 -0.80 -5.82 -4.23
C ILE A 22 -0.40 -5.99 -2.77
N ASP A 23 -0.04 -7.22 -2.39
CA ASP A 23 0.37 -7.60 -1.05
C ASP A 23 1.86 -8.00 -1.02
N TYR A 24 2.63 -7.49 -0.05
CA TYR A 24 4.00 -7.90 0.24
C TYR A 24 4.13 -8.53 1.64
N ALA A 25 3.26 -9.48 1.97
CA ALA A 25 3.28 -10.17 3.26
C ALA A 25 4.43 -11.19 3.40
N VAL A 26 4.87 -11.81 2.30
CA VAL A 26 5.76 -12.99 2.31
C VAL A 26 7.14 -12.75 1.68
N GLY A 27 7.57 -11.49 1.58
CA GLY A 27 8.88 -11.15 0.98
C GLY A 27 8.89 -11.11 -0.55
N VAL A 28 7.74 -11.35 -1.19
CA VAL A 28 7.50 -11.14 -2.62
C VAL A 28 6.15 -10.45 -2.83
N PRO A 29 5.97 -9.64 -3.88
CA PRO A 29 4.67 -9.06 -4.19
C PRO A 29 3.74 -10.14 -4.76
N ILE A 30 2.58 -10.30 -4.14
CA ILE A 30 1.46 -11.09 -4.65
C ILE A 30 0.43 -10.10 -5.21
N VAL A 31 -0.09 -10.38 -6.40
CA VAL A 31 -1.04 -9.50 -7.09
C VAL A 31 -2.35 -10.25 -7.32
N HIS A 32 -3.46 -9.65 -6.91
CA HIS A 32 -4.80 -10.21 -7.08
C HIS A 32 -5.70 -9.22 -7.81
N VAL A 33 -6.42 -9.69 -8.84
CA VAL A 33 -7.54 -8.94 -9.41
C VAL A 33 -8.75 -9.21 -8.52
N MET A 34 -9.26 -8.15 -7.89
CA MET A 34 -10.24 -8.28 -6.82
C MET A 34 -11.67 -8.24 -7.35
N ALA A 35 -12.03 -7.13 -8.00
CA ALA A 35 -13.41 -6.86 -8.40
C ALA A 35 -13.46 -5.81 -9.52
N HIS A 36 -14.64 -5.67 -10.13
CA HIS A 36 -14.92 -4.54 -11.04
C HIS A 36 -14.82 -3.20 -10.28
N LYS A 37 -14.48 -2.11 -10.98
CA LYS A 37 -14.27 -0.78 -10.38
C LYS A 37 -15.45 -0.25 -9.55
N ASP A 38 -16.67 -0.68 -9.87
CA ASP A 38 -17.88 -0.23 -9.18
C ASP A 38 -18.12 -0.96 -7.85
N TYR A 39 -17.29 -1.95 -7.52
CA TYR A 39 -17.33 -2.62 -6.23
C TYR A 39 -16.73 -1.71 -5.14
N ASP A 40 -17.41 -1.63 -4.00
CA ASP A 40 -16.92 -0.91 -2.83
C ASP A 40 -15.82 -1.71 -2.13
N ILE A 41 -14.60 -1.55 -2.66
CA ILE A 41 -13.41 -2.22 -2.15
C ILE A 41 -13.07 -1.76 -0.74
N ALA A 42 -13.42 -0.52 -0.37
CA ALA A 42 -13.09 0.03 0.95
C ALA A 42 -13.91 -0.67 2.03
N SER A 43 -15.23 -0.79 1.84
CA SER A 43 -16.10 -1.51 2.77
C SER A 43 -15.67 -2.96 2.95
N TYR A 44 -15.29 -3.66 1.87
CA TYR A 44 -14.76 -5.03 1.95
C TYR A 44 -13.58 -5.18 2.92
N TYR A 45 -12.59 -4.28 2.87
CA TYR A 45 -11.45 -4.35 3.79
C TYR A 45 -11.82 -3.91 5.21
N GLN A 46 -12.71 -2.93 5.36
CA GLN A 46 -13.20 -2.51 6.69
C GLN A 46 -13.91 -3.66 7.40
N GLU A 47 -14.73 -4.45 6.70
CA GLU A 47 -15.38 -5.65 7.23
C GLU A 47 -14.37 -6.72 7.67
N GLN A 48 -13.19 -6.76 7.06
CA GLN A 48 -12.08 -7.63 7.47
C GLN A 48 -11.24 -7.06 8.62
N GLY A 49 -11.61 -5.89 9.15
CA GLY A 49 -10.93 -5.25 10.28
C GLY A 49 -9.73 -4.40 9.88
N TYR A 50 -9.56 -4.08 8.60
CA TYR A 50 -8.54 -3.12 8.15
C TYR A 50 -9.01 -1.68 8.35
N ILE A 51 -8.04 -0.80 8.56
CA ILE A 51 -8.24 0.64 8.42
C ILE A 51 -7.96 1.00 6.96
N THR A 52 -8.97 1.48 6.24
CA THR A 52 -8.81 1.91 4.85
C THR A 52 -8.50 3.40 4.78
N VAL A 53 -7.62 3.76 3.85
CA VAL A 53 -7.31 5.16 3.52
C VAL A 53 -7.41 5.30 2.01
N GLU A 54 -8.46 5.99 1.56
CA GLU A 54 -8.71 6.20 0.14
C GLU A 54 -8.02 7.46 -0.36
N ARG A 55 -7.46 7.39 -1.57
CA ARG A 55 -6.81 8.51 -2.24
C ARG A 55 -7.02 8.40 -3.75
N GLU A 56 -7.46 9.50 -4.35
CA GLU A 56 -7.38 9.68 -5.79
C GLU A 56 -5.99 10.22 -6.12
N GLN A 57 -5.12 9.36 -6.66
CA GLN A 57 -3.78 9.75 -7.08
C GLN A 57 -3.33 8.93 -8.28
N GLU A 58 -2.59 9.58 -9.19
CA GLU A 58 -1.87 8.84 -10.21
C GLU A 58 -0.77 7.99 -9.56
N ILE A 59 -0.72 6.71 -9.94
CA ILE A 59 0.40 5.85 -9.58
C ILE A 59 1.66 6.49 -10.15
N ASN A 60 2.73 6.56 -9.35
CA ASN A 60 3.99 7.07 -9.85
C ASN A 60 4.54 6.13 -10.94
N LYS A 61 4.30 6.45 -12.22
CA LYS A 61 4.76 5.67 -13.38
C LYS A 61 6.26 5.81 -13.64
N GLN A 62 6.92 6.82 -13.05
CA GLN A 62 8.37 7.03 -13.15
C GLN A 62 9.14 6.18 -12.13
N PHE A 63 8.49 5.20 -11.50
CA PHE A 63 9.11 4.37 -10.48
C PHE A 63 10.22 3.49 -11.07
N ASN A 64 11.43 4.03 -11.06
CA ASN A 64 12.62 3.30 -11.43
C ASN A 64 13.04 2.48 -10.20
N PHE A 65 12.87 1.16 -10.23
CA PHE A 65 13.39 0.25 -9.21
C PHE A 65 14.89 0.49 -8.92
N ASN A 66 15.60 1.11 -9.87
CA ASN A 66 16.99 1.57 -9.76
C ASN A 66 17.23 2.69 -8.73
N LEU A 67 16.27 3.61 -8.49
CA LEU A 67 16.50 4.74 -7.58
C LEU A 67 16.64 4.30 -6.11
N PHE A 68 16.26 3.05 -5.81
CA PHE A 68 16.30 2.44 -4.48
C PHE A 68 17.26 1.25 -4.36
N ARG A 69 18.08 0.96 -5.39
CA ARG A 69 19.05 -0.17 -5.38
C ARG A 69 20.08 -0.14 -4.25
N GLY A 70 20.13 0.93 -3.43
CA GLY A 70 20.98 1.03 -2.24
C GLY A 70 20.26 0.90 -0.89
N ASN A 71 18.92 0.88 -0.83
CA ASN A 71 18.17 0.88 0.42
C ASN A 71 17.44 -0.45 0.66
N ILE A 72 18.01 -1.25 1.57
CA ILE A 72 17.50 -2.52 2.12
C ILE A 72 16.06 -2.40 2.68
N PHE A 73 15.55 -1.18 2.87
CA PHE A 73 14.28 -0.85 3.50
C PHE A 73 13.02 -1.05 2.63
N VAL A 74 13.13 -1.59 1.42
CA VAL A 74 11.99 -1.73 0.48
C VAL A 74 11.39 -3.14 0.44
N ALA A 75 12.07 -4.15 0.99
CA ALA A 75 11.58 -5.53 1.00
C ALA A 75 10.55 -5.81 2.11
N ASN A 76 9.57 -4.91 2.30
CA ASN A 76 8.43 -5.14 3.19
C ASN A 76 7.20 -4.36 2.71
N CYS A 77 6.05 -4.65 3.31
CA CYS A 77 4.76 -4.05 2.99
C CYS A 77 4.75 -2.51 3.03
N VAL A 78 5.42 -1.90 4.02
CA VAL A 78 5.51 -0.44 4.14
C VAL A 78 6.32 0.17 3.00
N GLY A 79 7.45 -0.46 2.66
CA GLY A 79 8.32 -0.04 1.56
C GLY A 79 7.59 -0.07 0.23
N LEU A 80 6.89 -1.16 -0.06
CA LEU A 80 6.09 -1.30 -1.28
C LEU A 80 4.94 -0.27 -1.33
N THR A 81 4.17 -0.11 -0.25
CA THR A 81 3.06 0.86 -0.23
C THR A 81 3.58 2.28 -0.46
N LYS A 82 4.71 2.67 0.15
CA LYS A 82 5.32 3.99 -0.09
C LYS A 82 5.79 4.16 -1.52
N ALA A 83 6.39 3.13 -2.10
CA ALA A 83 6.86 3.13 -3.46
C ALA A 83 5.71 3.39 -4.45
N LEU A 84 4.63 2.61 -4.33
CA LEU A 84 3.46 2.73 -5.20
C LEU A 84 2.73 4.05 -5.02
N LEU A 85 2.67 4.57 -3.79
CA LEU A 85 2.06 5.87 -3.51
C LEU A 85 2.97 7.07 -3.83
N GLY A 86 4.23 6.86 -4.23
CA GLY A 86 5.19 7.95 -4.48
C GLY A 86 5.58 8.74 -3.23
N LEU A 87 5.49 8.13 -2.04
CA LEU A 87 5.70 8.81 -0.76
C LEU A 87 7.17 8.84 -0.35
N ASN A 88 7.76 10.04 -0.35
CA ASN A 88 9.04 10.28 0.31
C ASN A 88 8.81 10.48 1.83
N SER A 89 9.16 9.47 2.63
CA SER A 89 8.81 9.40 4.06
C SER A 89 9.79 8.52 4.83
N TRP A 90 10.05 8.84 6.09
CA TRP A 90 10.82 8.01 7.02
C TRP A 90 9.98 6.91 7.71
N ALA A 91 8.73 6.72 7.30
CA ALA A 91 7.89 5.64 7.82
C ALA A 91 8.50 4.27 7.49
N ILE A 92 8.72 3.50 8.54
CA ILE A 92 9.28 2.13 8.53
C ILE A 92 8.33 1.12 9.18
N THR A 93 7.22 1.57 9.78
CA THR A 93 6.17 0.70 10.32
C THR A 93 4.79 1.07 9.75
N PRO A 94 3.84 0.11 9.70
CA PRO A 94 2.47 0.38 9.25
C PRO A 94 1.81 1.55 9.98
N TYR A 95 2.00 1.66 11.29
CA TYR A 95 1.44 2.76 12.08
C TYR A 95 2.04 4.13 11.72
N GLN A 96 3.35 4.20 11.47
CA GLN A 96 3.98 5.44 11.02
C GLN A 96 3.48 5.85 9.63
N LEU A 97 3.30 4.87 8.74
CA LEU A 97 2.74 5.11 7.41
C LEU A 97 1.31 5.63 7.51
N TYR A 98 0.46 4.98 8.30
CA TYR A 98 -0.90 5.45 8.58
C TYR A 98 -0.92 6.91 9.09
N LYS A 99 -0.12 7.23 10.11
CA LYS A 99 -0.02 8.61 10.61
C LYS A 99 0.45 9.60 9.55
N ARG A 100 1.31 9.17 8.61
CA ARG A 100 1.80 10.02 7.52
C ARG A 100 0.70 10.29 6.50
N LEU A 101 -0.10 9.27 6.17
CA LEU A 101 -1.23 9.37 5.25
C LEU A 101 -2.35 10.26 5.80
N MET A 102 -2.63 10.17 7.10
CA MET A 102 -3.66 11.00 7.76
C MET A 102 -3.28 12.48 7.95
N LYS A 103 -2.02 12.86 7.71
CA LYS A 103 -1.50 14.23 7.90
C LYS A 103 -1.35 15.03 6.61
N GLN A 104 -1.66 14.43 5.47
CA GLN A 104 -1.71 15.11 4.16
C GLN A 104 -3.15 15.51 3.88
#